data_AF-A0A1J3IJK7-F1
#
_entry.id   AF-A0A1J3IJK7-F1
#
_cell.length_a   1.000
_cell.length_b   1.000
_cell.length_c   1.000
_cell.angle_alpha   90.00
_cell.angle_beta   90.00
_cell.angle_gamma   90.00
#
_symmetry.space_group_name_H-M   'P 1'
#
loop_
_entity.id
_entity.type
_entity.pdbx_description
1 polymer ?
#
loop_
_entity_poly.entity_id
_entity_poly.type
_entity_poly.pdbx_seq_one_letter_code
_entity_poly.pdbx_strand_id
1 'polypeptide(L)'
;YAMNTGSITVYNLRQGGRKEKLEMPIDDWVWCICVADNMLFAFFTKCGLMWLDTKRNIWRVVSGRMPRKLYGGAMVEYYGKLAVFWRQEYIGARKKEEEKIWCALIALGRIGEEEVGGTIEWSGVVATIPYVCGFLHCL
;
A
#
# COMPACT_ATOMS: atom_id res chain seq x y z
N TYR A 1 11.47 -6.62 4.64
CA TYR A 1 10.34 -7.46 5.11
C TYR A 1 10.16 -8.61 4.14
N ALA A 2 9.30 -9.59 4.45
CA ALA A 2 8.83 -10.60 3.51
C ALA A 2 7.32 -10.80 3.70
N MET A 3 6.60 -11.07 2.62
CA MET A 3 5.15 -11.32 2.63
C MET A 3 4.90 -12.78 2.24
N ASN A 4 4.13 -13.48 3.07
CA ASN A 4 3.58 -14.81 2.77
C ASN A 4 2.04 -14.73 2.86
N THR A 5 1.34 -15.73 2.33
CA THR A 5 -0.11 -15.86 2.45
C THR A 5 -0.53 -15.80 3.93
N GLY A 6 -1.27 -14.75 4.32
CA GLY A 6 -1.73 -14.54 5.70
C GLY A 6 -0.66 -14.18 6.74
N SER A 7 0.55 -13.74 6.35
CA SER A 7 1.46 -13.09 7.32
C SER A 7 2.54 -12.20 6.69
N ILE A 8 2.88 -11.12 7.40
CA ILE A 8 4.01 -10.25 7.09
C ILE A 8 5.13 -10.53 8.12
N THR A 9 6.32 -10.86 7.63
CA THR A 9 7.52 -10.99 8.46
C THR A 9 8.37 -9.73 8.34
N VAL A 10 8.55 -9.02 9.45
CA VAL A 10 9.49 -7.89 9.53
C VAL A 10 10.80 -8.37 10.14
N TYR A 11 11.91 -7.83 9.63
CA TYR A 11 13.26 -8.18 10.05
C TYR A 11 13.82 -7.01 10.84
N ASN A 12 13.99 -7.16 12.15
CA ASN A 12 14.55 -6.12 12.99
C ASN A 12 16.09 -6.21 12.98
N LEU A 13 16.73 -5.45 12.08
CA LEU A 13 18.19 -5.42 11.95
C LEU A 13 18.90 -4.88 13.21
N ARG A 14 18.24 -4.05 14.02
CA ARG A 14 18.79 -3.52 15.28
C ARG A 14 18.81 -4.55 16.41
N GLN A 15 18.03 -5.63 16.29
CA GLN A 15 17.98 -6.75 17.25
C GLN A 15 18.52 -8.05 16.62
N GLY A 16 19.66 -7.97 15.91
CA GLY A 16 20.36 -9.16 15.41
C GLY A 16 19.58 -9.97 14.36
N GLY A 17 18.61 -9.36 13.67
CA GLY A 17 17.85 -10.03 12.60
C GLY A 17 16.67 -10.87 13.08
N ARG A 18 16.18 -10.65 14.32
CA ARG A 18 14.95 -11.31 14.82
C ARG A 18 13.80 -11.13 13.82
N LYS A 19 13.20 -12.26 13.43
CA LYS A 19 11.98 -12.31 12.62
C LYS A 19 10.78 -12.14 13.54
N GLU A 20 10.03 -11.07 13.34
CA GLU A 20 8.77 -10.84 14.05
C GLU A 20 7.61 -11.05 13.06
N LYS A 21 6.71 -11.97 13.41
CA LYS A 21 5.48 -12.25 12.66
C LYS A 21 4.43 -11.26 13.13
N LEU A 22 3.98 -10.40 12.22
CA LEU A 22 2.88 -9.48 12.51
C LEU A 22 1.56 -10.20 12.29
N GLU A 23 0.63 -10.00 13.23
CA GLU A 23 -0.77 -10.34 13.00
C GLU A 23 -1.37 -9.37 11.98
N MET A 24 -2.25 -9.89 11.13
CA MET A 24 -2.99 -9.12 10.14
C MET A 24 -4.45 -8.98 10.61
N PRO A 25 -5.19 -7.94 10.16
CA PRO A 25 -6.64 -7.88 10.38
C PRO A 25 -7.32 -9.17 9.92
N ILE A 26 -8.30 -9.64 10.70
CA ILE A 26 -8.99 -10.90 10.46
C ILE A 26 -9.73 -10.83 9.11
N ASP A 27 -9.54 -11.86 8.28
CA ASP A 27 -10.14 -11.97 6.95
C ASP A 27 -9.78 -10.79 6.02
N ASP A 28 -8.54 -10.29 6.08
CA ASP A 28 -8.01 -9.29 5.14
C ASP A 28 -6.69 -9.76 4.49
N TRP A 29 -6.42 -9.29 3.27
CA TRP A 29 -5.23 -9.61 2.48
C TRP A 29 -4.47 -8.33 2.10
N VAL A 30 -3.15 -8.43 1.90
CA VAL A 30 -2.31 -7.27 1.53
C VAL A 30 -2.01 -7.31 0.05
N TRP A 31 -2.30 -6.22 -0.66
CA TRP A 31 -1.93 -6.04 -2.07
C TRP A 31 -0.45 -5.71 -2.23
N CYS A 32 0.04 -4.73 -1.46
CA CYS A 32 1.37 -4.19 -1.59
C CYS A 32 1.88 -3.64 -0.25
N ILE A 33 3.21 -3.59 -0.11
CA ILE A 33 3.92 -3.08 1.07
C ILE A 33 5.02 -2.14 0.57
N CYS A 34 5.25 -1.04 1.26
CA CYS A 34 6.34 -0.10 0.99
C CYS A 34 6.91 0.45 2.32
N VAL A 35 8.12 0.98 2.29
CA VAL A 35 8.69 1.79 3.38
C VAL A 35 8.82 3.23 2.88
N ALA A 36 8.23 4.18 3.59
CA ALA A 36 8.35 5.62 3.35
C ALA A 36 8.44 6.35 4.70
N ASP A 37 9.17 7.47 4.78
CA ASP A 37 9.45 8.20 6.03
C ASP A 37 9.82 7.28 7.23
N ASN A 38 10.70 6.30 6.97
CA ASN A 38 11.14 5.28 7.95
C ASN A 38 10.01 4.42 8.57
N MET A 39 8.78 4.46 8.04
CA MET A 39 7.62 3.70 8.48
C MET A 39 7.24 2.64 7.44
N LEU A 40 6.74 1.49 7.91
CA LEU A 40 6.25 0.42 7.04
C LEU A 40 4.76 0.63 6.76
N PHE A 41 4.40 0.72 5.49
CA PHE A 41 3.03 0.84 5.00
C PHE A 41 2.59 -0.40 4.25
N ALA A 42 1.32 -0.76 4.37
CA ALA A 42 0.72 -1.87 3.65
C ALA A 42 -0.70 -1.46 3.18
N PHE A 43 -1.07 -1.84 1.96
CA PHE A 43 -2.43 -1.66 1.48
C PHE A 43 -3.23 -2.96 1.60
N PHE A 44 -4.20 -2.97 2.49
CA PHE A 44 -5.10 -4.09 2.78
C PHE A 44 -6.38 -4.04 1.92
N THR A 45 -6.95 -5.19 1.58
CA THR A 45 -8.15 -5.29 0.71
C THR A 45 -9.41 -4.69 1.32
N LYS A 46 -9.59 -4.73 2.64
CA LYS A 46 -10.76 -4.18 3.35
C LYS A 46 -10.40 -2.92 4.15
N CYS A 47 -9.30 -2.94 4.90
CA CYS A 47 -8.86 -1.80 5.71
C CYS A 47 -8.22 -0.65 4.92
N GLY A 48 -7.81 -0.87 3.66
CA GLY A 48 -7.15 0.15 2.84
C GLY A 48 -5.70 0.41 3.25
N LEU A 49 -5.23 1.66 3.13
CA LEU A 49 -3.86 2.01 3.50
C LEU A 49 -3.68 2.01 5.02
N MET A 50 -2.76 1.18 5.51
CA MET A 50 -2.37 1.08 6.91
C MET A 50 -0.86 1.28 7.08
N TRP A 51 -0.45 1.68 8.28
CA TRP A 51 0.93 1.79 8.73
C TRP A 51 1.17 0.89 9.95
N LEU A 52 2.42 0.46 10.13
CA LEU A 52 2.84 -0.33 11.29
C LEU A 52 3.27 0.57 12.45
N ASP A 53 2.51 0.54 13.54
CA ASP A 53 2.92 1.11 14.83
C ASP A 53 3.95 0.16 15.46
N THR A 54 5.24 0.43 15.22
CA THR A 54 6.36 -0.39 15.71
C THR A 54 6.58 -0.28 17.22
N LYS A 55 5.95 0.69 17.91
CA LYS A 55 5.97 0.76 19.39
C LYS A 55 4.97 -0.22 19.99
N ARG A 56 3.79 -0.38 19.35
CA ARG A 56 2.69 -1.26 19.80
C ARG A 56 2.63 -2.60 19.07
N ASN A 57 3.41 -2.77 18.02
CA ASN A 57 3.46 -3.95 17.13
C ASN A 57 2.13 -4.26 16.42
N ILE A 58 1.36 -3.23 16.04
CA ILE A 58 0.03 -3.33 15.43
C ILE A 58 -0.10 -2.53 14.13
N TRP A 59 -0.96 -2.97 13.23
CA TRP A 59 -1.36 -2.18 12.06
C TRP A 59 -2.44 -1.15 12.43
N ARG A 60 -2.27 0.09 11.98
CA ARG A 60 -3.22 1.20 12.18
C ARG A 60 -3.57 1.82 10.83
N VAL A 61 -4.82 2.25 10.66
CA VAL A 61 -5.27 2.91 9.42
C VAL A 61 -4.58 4.27 9.29
N VAL A 62 -4.15 4.65 8.08
CA VAL A 62 -3.68 6.00 7.78
C VAL A 62 -4.89 6.92 7.67
N SER A 63 -4.95 7.98 8.48
CA SER A 63 -6.12 8.87 8.52
C SER A 63 -6.18 9.79 7.28
N GLY A 64 -7.36 10.31 6.96
CA GLY A 64 -7.61 11.10 5.75
C GLY A 64 -8.31 10.32 4.62
N ARG A 65 -8.46 10.96 3.46
CA ARG A 65 -9.23 10.42 2.32
C ARG A 65 -8.33 9.60 1.38
N MET A 66 -7.99 8.39 1.79
CA MET A 66 -7.17 7.46 1.00
C MET A 66 -7.95 6.75 -0.13
N PRO A 67 -7.28 6.20 -1.16
CA PRO A 67 -7.88 5.19 -2.04
C PRO A 67 -8.42 4.01 -1.19
N ARG A 68 -9.57 3.45 -1.56
CA ARG A 68 -10.24 2.36 -0.79
C ARG A 68 -10.16 0.97 -1.41
N LYS A 69 -9.85 0.88 -2.71
CA LYS A 69 -9.69 -0.38 -3.44
C LYS A 69 -8.58 -0.20 -4.46
N LEU A 70 -7.68 -1.17 -4.55
CA LEU A 70 -6.72 -1.31 -5.64
C LEU A 70 -7.04 -2.63 -6.36
N TYR A 71 -7.14 -2.62 -7.69
CA TYR A 71 -7.28 -3.86 -8.46
C TYR A 71 -5.91 -4.29 -9.01
N GLY A 72 -5.25 -5.22 -8.33
CA GLY A 72 -3.82 -5.51 -8.56
C GLY A 72 -2.98 -4.25 -8.38
N GLY A 73 -2.88 -3.77 -7.14
CA GLY A 73 -2.17 -2.54 -6.80
C GLY A 73 -0.68 -2.72 -6.55
N ALA A 74 0.07 -1.63 -6.65
CA ALA A 74 1.47 -1.53 -6.22
C ALA A 74 1.72 -0.21 -5.49
N MET A 75 2.84 -0.10 -4.77
CA MET A 75 3.15 1.07 -3.95
C MET A 75 4.66 1.24 -3.81
N VAL A 76 5.14 2.47 -3.94
CA VAL A 76 6.56 2.83 -3.87
C VAL A 76 6.77 4.16 -3.13
N GLU A 77 7.99 4.38 -2.66
CA GLU A 77 8.44 5.63 -2.05
C GLU A 77 8.76 6.64 -3.18
N TYR A 78 8.40 7.90 -2.98
CA TYR A 78 8.66 8.97 -3.95
C TYR A 78 8.86 10.31 -3.22
N TYR A 79 10.11 10.68 -2.97
CA TYR A 79 10.51 11.95 -2.33
C TYR A 79 9.79 12.24 -0.99
N GLY A 80 9.77 11.25 -0.10
CA GLY A 80 9.13 11.29 1.23
C GLY A 80 7.64 10.98 1.22
N LYS A 81 7.08 10.54 0.07
CA LYS A 81 5.66 10.32 -0.15
C LYS A 81 5.41 8.88 -0.63
N LEU A 82 4.16 8.43 -0.63
CA LEU A 82 3.77 7.17 -1.25
C LEU A 82 3.17 7.44 -2.63
N ALA A 83 3.75 6.86 -3.67
CA ALA A 83 3.09 6.71 -4.96
C ALA A 83 2.38 5.33 -4.98
N VAL A 84 1.05 5.35 -5.04
CA VAL A 84 0.20 4.16 -5.04
C VAL A 84 -0.41 3.98 -6.42
N PHE A 85 -0.13 2.85 -7.07
CA PHE A 85 -0.62 2.51 -8.40
C PHE A 85 -1.74 1.46 -8.35
N TRP A 86 -2.74 1.56 -9.23
CA TRP A 86 -3.74 0.52 -9.42
C TRP A 86 -4.34 0.52 -10.83
N ARG A 87 -4.85 -0.63 -11.25
CA ARG A 87 -5.59 -0.77 -12.51
C ARG A 87 -7.04 -0.37 -12.31
N GLN A 88 -7.67 0.22 -13.32
CA GLN A 88 -9.07 0.62 -13.23
C GLN A 88 -10.00 -0.60 -13.29
N GLU A 89 -10.82 -0.83 -12.27
CA GLU A 89 -11.81 -1.93 -12.19
C GLU A 89 -12.78 -1.95 -13.41
N TYR A 90 -13.00 -3.12 -14.03
CA TYR A 90 -13.96 -3.33 -15.15
C TYR A 90 -15.17 -4.13 -14.66
N ILE A 91 -16.26 -3.43 -14.30
CA ILE A 91 -17.53 -4.05 -13.93
C ILE A 91 -18.31 -4.39 -15.21
N GLY A 92 -18.11 -5.60 -15.75
CA GLY A 92 -18.87 -6.13 -16.88
C GLY A 92 -18.10 -7.10 -17.78
N ALA A 93 -18.83 -7.89 -18.58
CA ALA A 93 -18.28 -8.98 -19.38
C ALA A 93 -17.70 -8.58 -20.76
N ARG A 94 -17.57 -7.27 -21.07
CA ARG A 94 -16.94 -6.83 -22.32
C ARG A 94 -15.43 -6.99 -22.23
N LYS A 95 -14.82 -7.68 -23.21
CA LYS A 95 -13.37 -7.60 -23.42
C LYS A 95 -12.97 -6.13 -23.56
N LYS A 96 -12.02 -5.69 -22.74
CA LYS A 96 -11.39 -4.37 -22.86
C LYS A 96 -10.31 -4.42 -23.94
N GLU A 97 -10.29 -3.41 -24.81
CA GLU A 97 -9.20 -3.14 -25.76
C GLU A 97 -8.05 -2.40 -25.07
N GLU A 98 -8.33 -1.68 -23.98
CA GLU A 98 -7.35 -0.93 -23.19
C GLU A 98 -7.64 -1.03 -21.68
N GLU A 99 -6.59 -1.08 -20.85
CA GLU A 99 -6.63 -0.95 -19.40
C GLU A 99 -5.94 0.37 -18.97
N LYS A 100 -6.55 1.11 -18.03
CA LYS A 100 -5.98 2.35 -17.50
C LYS A 100 -5.32 2.13 -16.15
N ILE A 101 -4.08 2.61 -16.03
CA ILE A 101 -3.30 2.65 -14.81
C ILE A 101 -3.49 3.99 -14.13
N TRP A 102 -4.02 3.97 -12.92
CA TRP A 102 -4.10 5.12 -12.03
C TRP A 102 -2.91 5.15 -11.09
N CYS A 103 -2.54 6.36 -10.66
CA CYS A 103 -1.64 6.60 -9.54
C CYS A 103 -2.22 7.70 -8.64
N ALA A 104 -1.99 7.60 -7.33
CA ALA A 104 -2.13 8.70 -6.39
C ALA A 104 -0.80 8.95 -5.68
N LEU A 105 -0.42 10.22 -5.55
CA LEU A 105 0.70 10.66 -4.73
C LEU A 105 0.17 11.13 -3.38
N ILE A 106 0.58 10.43 -2.33
CA ILE A 106 0.10 10.61 -0.95
C ILE A 106 1.24 11.16 -0.11
N ALA A 107 1.15 12.45 0.24
CA ALA A 107 1.99 13.03 1.27
C ALA A 107 1.60 12.45 2.64
N LEU A 108 2.60 12.13 3.45
CA LEU A 108 2.44 11.57 4.79
C LEU A 108 2.76 12.62 5.85
N GLY A 109 2.07 12.56 6.99
CA GLY A 109 2.36 13.44 8.13
C GLY A 109 1.99 12.79 9.46
N ARG A 110 2.79 13.03 10.49
CA ARG A 110 2.45 12.63 11.86
C ARG A 110 1.39 13.57 12.43
N ILE A 111 0.38 13.01 13.07
CA ILE A 111 -0.65 13.74 13.80
C ILE A 111 -0.43 13.43 15.29
N GLY A 112 0.18 14.38 15.99
CA GLY A 112 0.73 14.13 17.34
C GLY A 112 1.81 13.04 17.33
N GLU A 113 1.94 12.32 18.44
CA GLU A 113 2.92 11.22 18.59
C GLU A 113 2.39 9.85 18.15
N GLU A 114 1.08 9.71 17.98
CA GLU A 114 0.41 8.40 17.88
C GLU A 114 -0.22 8.10 16.52
N GLU A 115 -0.44 9.09 15.65
CA GLU A 115 -1.15 8.88 14.38
C GLU A 115 -0.33 9.30 13.17
N VAL A 116 -0.67 8.69 12.02
CA VAL A 116 -0.16 9.04 10.70
C VAL A 116 -1.37 9.36 9.83
N GLY A 117 -1.42 10.60 9.35
CA GLY A 117 -2.36 11.04 8.32
C GLY A 117 -1.72 11.02 6.93
N GLY A 118 -2.58 10.93 5.92
CA GLY A 118 -2.21 11.06 4.52
C GLY A 118 -3.05 12.13 3.82
N THR A 119 -2.42 12.84 2.87
CA THR A 119 -3.08 13.78 1.96
C THR A 119 -2.76 13.39 0.53
N ILE A 120 -3.78 13.15 -0.30
CA ILE A 120 -3.60 13.00 -1.75
C ILE A 120 -3.27 14.39 -2.32
N GLU A 121 -2.02 14.60 -2.72
CA GLU A 121 -1.60 15.83 -3.41
C GLU A 121 -1.98 15.79 -4.90
N TRP A 122 -1.90 14.59 -5.50
CA TRP A 122 -2.20 14.37 -6.90
C TRP A 122 -2.81 12.98 -7.12
N SER A 123 -3.73 12.85 -8.07
CA SER A 123 -4.29 11.57 -8.50
C SER A 123 -4.73 11.66 -9.96
N GLY A 124 -4.41 10.65 -10.75
CA GLY A 124 -4.72 10.64 -12.18
C GLY A 124 -4.34 9.34 -12.89
N VAL A 125 -4.63 9.27 -14.18
CA VAL A 125 -4.18 8.20 -15.07
C VAL A 125 -2.75 8.48 -15.51
N VAL A 126 -1.84 7.53 -15.29
CA VAL A 126 -0.42 7.63 -15.67
C VAL A 126 -0.10 6.83 -16.93
N ALA A 127 -0.90 5.81 -17.26
CA ALA A 127 -0.76 5.03 -18.49
C ALA A 127 -2.10 4.44 -18.95
N THR A 128 -2.19 4.19 -20.25
CA THR A 128 -3.21 3.35 -20.89
C THR A 128 -2.46 2.28 -21.67
N ILE A 129 -2.84 1.01 -21.52
CA ILE A 129 -2.13 -0.15 -22.09
C ILE A 129 -3.11 -1.08 -22.83
N PRO A 130 -2.73 -1.70 -23.96
CA PRO A 130 -3.66 -2.46 -24.82
C PRO A 130 -3.94 -3.90 -24.36
N TYR A 131 -3.49 -4.28 -23.17
CA TYR A 131 -3.73 -5.61 -22.57
C TYR A 131 -3.61 -5.54 -21.05
N VAL A 132 -4.17 -6.54 -20.36
CA VAL A 132 -4.13 -6.63 -18.89
C VAL A 132 -2.70 -6.89 -18.42
N CYS A 133 -2.15 -6.03 -17.56
CA CYS A 133 -0.84 -6.25 -16.94
C CYS A 133 -0.93 -6.58 -15.45
N GLY A 134 0.19 -6.98 -14.86
CA GLY A 134 0.41 -6.93 -13.42
C GLY A 134 1.64 -6.06 -13.11
N PHE A 135 1.68 -5.43 -11.95
CA PHE A 135 2.91 -4.83 -11.46
C PHE A 135 3.82 -5.94 -10.96
N LEU A 136 5.01 -6.06 -11.54
CA LEU A 136 6.05 -6.99 -11.09
C LEU A 136 6.88 -6.36 -9.98
N HIS A 137 7.40 -5.16 -10.24
CA HIS A 137 8.19 -4.35 -9.33
C HIS A 137 7.81 -2.88 -9.49
N CYS A 138 7.93 -2.12 -8.41
CA CYS A 138 8.14 -0.67 -8.46
C CYS A 138 9.53 -0.41 -7.87
N LEU A 139 10.23 0.58 -8.42
CA LEU A 139 11.59 0.99 -8.07
C LEU A 139 11.56 2.46 -7.67
#